data_AF-A0A960K091-F1
#
_entry.id   AF-A0A960K091-F1
#
_cell.length_a   1.000
_cell.length_b   1.000
_cell.length_c   1.000
_cell.angle_alpha   90.00
_cell.angle_beta   90.00
_cell.angle_gamma   90.00
#
_symmetry.space_group_name_H-M   'P 1'
#
loop_
_entity.id
_entity.type
_entity.pdbx_description
1 polymer ?
#
loop_
_entity_poly.entity_id
_entity_poly.type
_entity_poly.pdbx_seq_one_letter_code
_entity_poly.pdbx_strand_id
1 'polypeptide(L)'
;LFEGRLAELLTKIPSAPVAVVALVFDDLPQVPEAFGFLIPRDQGLRILGTLYDSSIFPGRAPEGRRLFRVLVGGRRDPEAVDLSDTALLDLVLRDLENAWGPFPPPRSHGIFRHSLGIAQYEIGHQALVEEIHAACPPELSLIGSSYHGVALNACIDEARQLDPSR
;
A
#
# COMPACT_ATOMS: atom_id res chain seq x y z
N LEU A 1 6.03 -30.57 -9.77
CA LEU A 1 7.45 -30.35 -9.41
C LEU A 1 7.66 -29.44 -8.19
N PHE A 2 6.61 -28.87 -7.56
CA PHE A 2 6.67 -28.34 -6.18
C PHE A 2 5.33 -28.53 -5.43
N GLU A 3 4.65 -29.66 -5.62
CA GLU A 3 3.42 -30.01 -4.87
C GLU A 3 3.73 -30.49 -3.44
N GLY A 4 4.71 -29.83 -2.79
CA GLY A 4 5.23 -30.19 -1.48
C GLY A 4 4.94 -29.10 -0.46
N ARG A 5 5.08 -29.47 0.82
CA ARG A 5 4.95 -28.62 2.03
C ARG A 5 5.35 -27.14 1.86
N LEU A 6 6.42 -26.84 1.11
CA LEU A 6 6.86 -25.46 0.85
C LEU A 6 5.76 -24.59 0.21
N ALA A 7 5.06 -25.09 -0.81
CA ALA A 7 4.00 -24.35 -1.49
C ALA A 7 2.84 -24.05 -0.52
N GLU A 8 2.48 -25.01 0.34
CA GLU A 8 1.45 -24.83 1.37
C GLU A 8 1.86 -23.81 2.44
N LEU A 9 3.15 -23.71 2.77
CA LEU A 9 3.64 -22.71 3.72
C LEU A 9 3.64 -21.31 3.12
N LEU A 10 4.01 -21.16 1.84
CA LEU A 10 4.03 -19.87 1.15
C LEU A 10 2.64 -19.21 1.09
N THR A 11 1.56 -20.00 1.00
CA THR A 11 0.19 -19.45 1.00
C THR A 11 -0.29 -18.99 2.36
N LYS A 12 0.42 -19.32 3.45
CA LYS A 12 0.03 -18.93 4.82
C LYS A 12 0.39 -17.51 5.19
N ILE A 13 1.22 -16.81 4.41
CA ILE A 13 1.54 -15.41 4.65
C ILE A 13 0.35 -14.56 4.14
N PRO A 14 -0.44 -13.94 5.03
CA PRO A 14 -1.60 -13.18 4.60
C PRO A 14 -1.16 -11.88 3.92
N SER A 15 -1.97 -11.39 3.00
CA SER A 15 -1.77 -10.10 2.34
C SER A 15 -3.01 -9.21 2.53
N ALA A 16 -2.78 -7.93 2.79
CA ALA A 16 -3.83 -6.94 2.87
C ALA A 16 -3.98 -6.23 1.51
N PRO A 17 -5.16 -6.28 0.87
CA PRO A 17 -5.40 -5.57 -0.37
C PRO A 17 -5.37 -4.06 -0.14
N VAL A 18 -4.98 -3.27 -1.14
CA VAL A 18 -5.02 -1.81 -1.07
C VAL A 18 -5.43 -1.22 -2.41
N ALA A 19 -6.28 -0.21 -2.37
CA ALA A 19 -6.54 0.66 -3.51
C ALA A 19 -5.85 2.02 -3.29
N VAL A 20 -5.28 2.55 -4.36
CA VAL A 20 -4.63 3.85 -4.41
C VAL A 20 -5.43 4.74 -5.34
N VAL A 21 -5.94 5.85 -4.83
CA VAL A 21 -6.66 6.86 -5.61
C VAL A 21 -5.80 8.11 -5.69
N ALA A 22 -5.27 8.37 -6.88
CA ALA A 22 -4.55 9.59 -7.20
C ALA A 22 -5.56 10.68 -7.61
N LEU A 23 -5.50 11.84 -6.98
CA LEU A 23 -6.38 12.98 -7.24
C LEU A 23 -5.55 14.19 -7.62
N VAL A 24 -5.87 14.81 -8.76
CA VAL A 24 -5.27 16.08 -9.17
C VAL A 24 -6.27 17.19 -8.91
N PHE A 25 -5.88 18.16 -8.10
CA PHE A 25 -6.63 19.39 -7.89
C PHE A 25 -5.92 20.55 -8.58
N ASP A 26 -6.67 21.64 -8.80
CA ASP A 26 -6.04 22.95 -8.95
C ASP A 26 -5.35 23.34 -7.64
N ASP A 27 -4.72 24.51 -7.61
CA ASP A 27 -4.07 24.99 -6.40
C ASP A 27 -5.04 25.02 -5.20
N LEU A 28 -4.54 24.59 -4.04
CA LEU A 28 -5.29 24.44 -2.79
C LEU A 28 -4.56 25.20 -1.67
N PRO A 29 -4.59 26.54 -1.68
CA PRO A 29 -3.82 27.37 -0.75
C PRO A 29 -4.19 27.14 0.73
N GLN A 30 -5.39 26.59 0.99
CA GLN A 30 -5.84 26.19 2.32
C GLN A 30 -5.18 24.90 2.84
N VAL A 31 -4.55 24.10 1.97
CA VAL A 31 -3.86 22.86 2.36
C VAL A 31 -2.36 23.15 2.49
N PRO A 32 -1.74 22.88 3.64
CA PRO A 32 -0.33 23.17 3.86
C PRO A 32 0.59 22.31 2.98
N GLU A 33 1.83 22.79 2.82
CA GLU A 33 2.94 21.96 2.36
C GLU A 33 3.34 21.00 3.47
N ALA A 34 2.96 19.74 3.33
CA ALA A 34 3.17 18.69 4.31
C ALA A 34 3.34 17.34 3.61
N PHE A 35 3.76 16.33 4.35
CA PHE A 35 3.81 14.95 3.85
C PHE A 35 2.41 14.41 3.56
N GLY A 36 1.44 14.73 4.42
CA GLY A 36 0.09 14.19 4.37
C GLY A 36 -0.43 13.87 5.77
N PHE A 37 -1.42 12.99 5.85
CA PHE A 37 -2.01 12.57 7.12
C PHE A 37 -2.45 11.10 7.09
N LEU A 38 -2.65 10.52 8.28
CA LEU A 38 -3.18 9.18 8.50
C LEU A 38 -4.48 9.27 9.29
N ILE A 39 -5.39 8.32 9.06
CA ILE A 39 -6.65 8.23 9.79
C ILE A 39 -6.59 7.10 10.84
N PRO A 40 -6.71 7.45 12.13
CA PRO A 40 -6.89 6.48 13.20
C PRO A 40 -8.14 5.63 13.01
N ARG A 41 -8.14 4.42 13.57
CA ARG A 41 -9.15 3.38 13.36
C ARG A 41 -10.57 3.82 13.70
N ASP A 42 -10.72 4.63 14.74
CA ASP A 42 -12.02 4.91 15.36
C ASP A 42 -12.64 6.23 14.90
N GLN A 43 -12.23 6.75 13.73
CA GLN A 43 -12.75 8.00 13.18
C GLN A 43 -13.94 7.81 12.23
N GLY A 44 -14.36 6.56 11.98
CA GLY A 44 -15.51 6.26 11.10
C GLY A 44 -15.25 6.50 9.60
N LEU A 45 -14.01 6.80 9.21
CA LEU A 45 -13.60 6.95 7.82
C LEU A 45 -12.96 5.65 7.31
N ARG A 46 -13.15 5.40 6.02
CA ARG A 46 -12.68 4.21 5.31
C ARG A 46 -11.33 4.44 4.61
N ILE A 47 -10.97 5.68 4.31
CA ILE A 47 -9.61 6.01 3.86
C ILE A 47 -8.60 5.74 4.99
N LEU A 48 -7.43 5.21 4.63
CA LEU A 48 -6.33 4.93 5.57
C LEU A 48 -5.52 6.20 5.86
N GLY A 49 -5.43 7.07 4.86
CA GLY A 49 -4.64 8.30 4.89
C GLY A 49 -4.41 8.84 3.49
N THR A 50 -3.82 10.03 3.44
CA THR A 50 -3.56 10.76 2.19
C THR A 50 -2.15 11.32 2.23
N LEU A 51 -1.40 11.11 1.15
CA LEU A 51 -0.11 11.73 0.91
C LEU A 51 -0.25 12.90 -0.06
N TYR A 52 0.49 13.97 0.18
CA TYR A 52 0.55 15.11 -0.73
C TYR A 52 1.77 14.95 -1.64
N ASP A 53 1.65 14.07 -2.64
CA ASP A 53 2.75 13.65 -3.51
C ASP A 53 3.49 14.84 -4.15
N SER A 54 2.78 15.90 -4.56
CA SER A 54 3.40 17.10 -5.14
C SER A 54 4.14 17.98 -4.12
N SER A 55 3.78 17.90 -2.83
CA SER A 55 4.48 18.56 -1.73
C SER A 55 5.76 17.80 -1.34
N ILE A 56 5.71 16.47 -1.36
CA ILE A 56 6.86 15.61 -1.04
C ILE A 56 7.88 15.64 -2.18
N PHE A 57 7.40 15.58 -3.42
CA PHE A 57 8.23 15.46 -4.62
C PHE A 57 7.90 16.59 -5.62
N PRO A 58 8.67 17.68 -5.62
CA PRO A 58 8.52 18.75 -6.61
C PRO A 58 8.55 18.22 -8.04
N GLY A 59 7.66 18.73 -8.90
CA GLY A 59 7.53 18.28 -10.29
C GLY A 59 6.67 17.01 -10.50
N ARG A 60 6.05 16.47 -9.44
CA ARG A 60 5.11 15.34 -9.56
C ARG A 60 3.70 15.74 -10.01
N ALA A 61 3.41 17.03 -10.05
CA ALA A 61 2.20 17.60 -10.65
C ALA A 61 2.58 18.76 -11.58
N PRO A 62 1.74 19.10 -12.59
CA PRO A 62 1.91 20.33 -13.36
C PRO A 62 1.90 21.58 -12.47
N GLU A 63 2.47 22.68 -12.97
CA GLU A 63 2.45 23.97 -12.25
C GLU A 63 1.00 24.42 -11.94
N GLY A 64 0.80 24.98 -10.74
CA GLY A 64 -0.53 25.38 -10.26
C GLY A 64 -1.48 24.20 -9.96
N ARG A 65 -0.95 22.97 -9.84
CA ARG A 65 -1.73 21.78 -9.49
C ARG A 65 -1.16 21.11 -8.25
N ARG A 66 -2.04 20.38 -7.56
CA ARG A 66 -1.71 19.56 -6.40
C ARG A 66 -2.04 18.10 -6.73
N LEU A 67 -1.12 17.17 -6.45
CA LEU A 67 -1.35 15.72 -6.62
C LEU A 67 -1.41 15.06 -5.24
N PHE A 68 -2.56 14.47 -4.92
CA PHE A 68 -2.79 13.73 -3.67
C PHE A 68 -2.91 12.25 -3.97
N ARG A 69 -2.41 11.41 -3.06
CA ARG A 69 -2.54 9.96 -3.11
C ARG A 69 -3.28 9.48 -1.87
N VAL A 70 -4.50 9.02 -2.07
CA VAL A 70 -5.36 8.47 -1.02
C VAL A 70 -5.25 6.95 -1.02
N LEU A 71 -5.07 6.37 0.16
CA LEU A 71 -4.99 4.92 0.35
C LEU A 71 -6.30 4.42 0.96
N VAL A 72 -6.87 3.35 0.40
CA VAL A 72 -8.12 2.74 0.86
C VAL A 72 -7.95 1.22 0.99
N GLY A 73 -8.64 0.64 1.96
CA GLY A 73 -8.71 -0.81 2.16
C GLY A 73 -7.82 -1.29 3.29
N GLY A 74 -6.77 -2.05 2.97
CA GLY A 74 -5.92 -2.71 3.95
C GLY A 74 -6.68 -3.80 4.72
N ARG A 75 -6.10 -4.23 5.85
CA ARG A 75 -6.68 -5.33 6.65
C ARG A 75 -8.06 -5.00 7.24
N ARG A 76 -8.37 -3.71 7.38
CA ARG A 76 -9.57 -3.18 8.07
C ARG A 76 -10.81 -3.19 7.18
N ASP A 77 -10.62 -2.98 5.89
CA ASP A 77 -11.71 -2.83 4.93
C ASP A 77 -11.30 -3.47 3.59
N PRO A 78 -10.99 -4.78 3.58
CA PRO A 78 -10.37 -5.41 2.42
C PRO A 78 -11.26 -5.36 1.18
N GLU A 79 -12.57 -5.40 1.37
CA GLU A 79 -13.59 -5.36 0.30
C GLU A 79 -13.68 -3.99 -0.39
N ALA A 80 -13.12 -2.92 0.19
CA ALA A 80 -13.09 -1.62 -0.46
C ALA A 80 -12.31 -1.62 -1.79
N VAL A 81 -11.37 -2.55 -1.95
CA VAL A 81 -10.62 -2.71 -3.21
C VAL A 81 -11.52 -3.14 -4.37
N ASP A 82 -12.62 -3.86 -4.07
CA ASP A 82 -13.55 -4.44 -5.04
C ASP A 82 -14.69 -3.49 -5.42
N LEU A 83 -14.76 -2.32 -4.78
CA LEU A 83 -15.68 -1.26 -5.16
C LEU A 83 -15.45 -0.84 -6.62
N SER A 84 -16.54 -0.49 -7.31
CA SER A 84 -16.46 0.14 -8.63
C SER A 84 -15.68 1.45 -8.55
N ASP A 85 -15.09 1.88 -9.67
CA ASP A 85 -14.31 3.13 -9.74
C ASP A 85 -15.10 4.33 -9.22
N THR A 86 -16.38 4.45 -9.60
CA THR A 86 -17.28 5.51 -9.12
C THR A 86 -17.49 5.42 -7.62
N ALA A 87 -17.82 4.23 -7.09
CA ALA A 87 -18.09 4.07 -5.66
C ALA A 87 -16.84 4.32 -4.80
N LEU A 88 -15.67 3.93 -5.30
CA LEU A 88 -14.40 4.18 -4.62
C LEU A 88 -14.03 5.66 -4.65
N LEU A 89 -14.23 6.35 -5.78
CA LEU A 89 -14.02 7.78 -5.89
C LEU A 89 -14.95 8.57 -4.95
N ASP A 90 -16.24 8.24 -4.94
CA ASP A 90 -17.24 8.88 -4.07
C ASP A 90 -16.89 8.69 -2.59
N LEU A 91 -16.48 7.48 -2.21
CA LEU A 91 -15.99 7.18 -0.86
C LEU A 91 -14.79 8.06 -0.50
N VAL A 92 -13.78 8.13 -1.37
CA VAL A 92 -12.56 8.88 -1.13
C VAL A 92 -12.85 10.37 -0.98
N LEU A 93 -13.65 10.95 -1.87
CA LEU A 93 -13.96 12.38 -1.82
C LEU A 93 -14.75 12.74 -0.56
N ARG A 94 -15.76 11.93 -0.20
CA ARG A 94 -16.53 12.11 1.04
C ARG A 94 -15.63 12.04 2.27
N ASP A 95 -14.78 11.03 2.37
CA ASP A 95 -13.94 10.83 3.55
C ASP A 95 -12.82 11.87 3.64
N LEU A 96 -12.29 12.33 2.50
CA LEU A 96 -11.33 13.43 2.44
C LEU A 96 -11.97 14.74 2.93
N GLU A 97 -13.21 15.00 2.51
CA GLU A 97 -13.99 16.14 2.98
C GLU A 97 -14.28 16.07 4.48
N ASN A 98 -14.65 14.90 5.00
CA ASN A 98 -14.87 14.71 6.44
C ASN A 98 -13.57 14.83 7.27
N ALA A 99 -12.43 14.41 6.71
CA ALA A 99 -11.15 14.44 7.42
C ALA A 99 -10.55 15.85 7.53
N TRP A 100 -10.74 16.68 6.51
CA TRP A 100 -10.01 17.95 6.38
C TRP A 100 -10.90 19.17 6.11
N GLY A 101 -12.08 18.96 5.52
CA GLY A 101 -12.97 20.02 5.05
C GLY A 101 -13.14 20.01 3.52
N PRO A 102 -13.93 20.95 2.97
CA PRO A 102 -14.37 20.89 1.59
C PRO A 102 -13.22 20.97 0.59
N PHE A 103 -13.27 20.10 -0.43
CA PHE A 103 -12.40 20.13 -1.60
C PHE A 103 -13.21 20.51 -2.85
N PRO A 104 -12.62 21.27 -3.79
CA PRO A 104 -13.21 21.39 -5.11
C PRO A 104 -13.20 20.02 -5.82
N PRO A 105 -14.03 19.81 -6.85
CA PRO A 105 -13.94 18.59 -7.66
C PRO A 105 -12.53 18.38 -8.22
N PRO A 106 -11.99 17.15 -8.19
CA PRO A 106 -10.70 16.87 -8.80
C PRO A 106 -10.78 17.09 -10.31
N ARG A 107 -9.69 17.63 -10.88
CA ARG A 107 -9.53 17.85 -12.31
C ARG A 107 -9.35 16.55 -13.09
N SER A 108 -8.70 15.58 -12.45
CA SER A 108 -8.57 14.21 -12.93
C SER A 108 -8.25 13.30 -11.76
N HIS A 109 -8.46 12.01 -11.97
CA HIS A 109 -8.13 10.98 -11.01
C HIS A 109 -7.57 9.73 -11.70
N GLY A 110 -6.83 8.92 -10.95
CA GLY A 110 -6.36 7.60 -11.35
C GLY A 110 -6.56 6.61 -10.21
N ILE A 111 -6.97 5.38 -10.53
CA ILE A 111 -7.22 4.33 -9.54
C ILE A 111 -6.32 3.14 -9.84
N PHE A 112 -5.61 2.68 -8.82
CA PHE A 112 -4.72 1.51 -8.88
C PHE A 112 -5.12 0.53 -7.78
N ARG A 113 -5.25 -0.75 -8.12
CA ARG A 113 -5.71 -1.79 -7.19
C ARG A 113 -4.65 -2.87 -7.04
N HIS A 114 -4.36 -3.23 -5.79
CA HIS A 114 -3.47 -4.32 -5.43
C HIS A 114 -4.25 -5.31 -4.55
N SER A 115 -4.78 -6.37 -5.16
CA SER A 115 -5.54 -7.42 -4.46
C SER A 115 -4.66 -8.23 -3.51
N LEU A 116 -3.41 -8.45 -3.87
CA LEU A 116 -2.35 -8.92 -2.99
C LEU A 116 -1.40 -7.75 -2.73
N GLY A 117 -1.81 -6.85 -1.83
CA GLY A 117 -1.10 -5.62 -1.53
C GLY A 117 0.11 -5.85 -0.60
N ILE A 118 -0.12 -5.69 0.70
CA ILE A 118 0.96 -5.66 1.69
C ILE A 118 0.94 -6.95 2.52
N ALA A 119 2.04 -7.69 2.53
CA ALA A 119 2.20 -8.85 3.41
C ALA A 119 1.98 -8.45 4.88
N GLN A 120 1.20 -9.25 5.60
CA GLN A 120 0.82 -9.00 6.98
C GLN A 120 1.63 -9.91 7.91
N TYR A 121 2.56 -9.30 8.66
CA TYR A 121 3.41 -10.03 9.59
C TYR A 121 2.66 -10.22 10.91
N GLU A 122 1.72 -11.16 10.92
CA GLU A 122 0.90 -11.49 12.08
C GLU A 122 1.71 -12.23 13.17
N ILE A 123 1.09 -12.47 14.33
CA ILE A 123 1.75 -13.22 15.41
C ILE A 123 2.14 -14.60 14.88
N GLY A 124 3.41 -14.96 15.03
CA GLY A 124 3.97 -16.21 14.51
C GLY A 124 4.63 -16.10 13.13
N HIS A 125 4.61 -14.92 12.49
CA HIS A 125 5.22 -14.70 11.17
C HIS A 125 6.68 -15.14 11.08
N GLN A 126 7.50 -14.79 12.08
CA GLN A 126 8.91 -15.18 12.09
C GLN A 126 9.10 -16.71 12.07
N ALA A 127 8.36 -17.44 12.90
CA ALA A 127 8.43 -18.91 12.94
C ALA A 127 7.95 -19.54 11.62
N LEU A 128 6.92 -18.96 10.99
CA LEU A 128 6.46 -19.39 9.67
C LEU A 128 7.54 -19.16 8.60
N VAL A 129 8.21 -18.01 8.60
CA VAL A 129 9.31 -17.70 7.67
C VAL A 129 10.47 -18.68 7.86
N GLU A 130 10.87 -18.96 9.10
CA GLU A 130 11.89 -19.97 9.40
C GLU A 130 11.51 -21.36 8.85
N GLU A 131 10.24 -21.78 8.99
CA GLU A 131 9.75 -23.04 8.43
C GLU A 131 9.77 -23.05 6.89
N ILE A 132 9.40 -21.94 6.26
CA ILE A 132 9.45 -21.76 4.80
C ILE A 132 10.89 -21.93 4.30
N HIS A 133 11.84 -21.25 4.92
CA HIS A 133 13.25 -21.35 4.52
C HIS A 133 13.83 -22.73 4.78
N ALA A 134 13.46 -23.39 5.88
CA ALA A 134 13.87 -24.77 6.17
C ALA A 134 13.30 -25.79 5.16
N ALA A 135 12.11 -25.54 4.62
CA ALA A 135 11.50 -26.36 3.57
C ALA A 135 11.99 -26.01 2.15
N CYS A 136 12.76 -24.92 1.99
CA CYS A 136 13.28 -24.48 0.71
C CYS A 136 14.51 -25.31 0.30
N PRO A 137 14.54 -25.89 -0.91
CA PRO A 137 15.70 -26.64 -1.38
C PRO A 137 16.93 -25.71 -1.54
N PRO A 138 18.16 -26.24 -1.35
CA PRO A 138 19.37 -25.42 -1.32
C PRO A 138 19.70 -24.71 -2.65
N GLU A 139 19.16 -25.18 -3.76
CA GLU A 139 19.30 -24.58 -5.10
C GLU A 139 18.34 -23.40 -5.33
N LEU A 140 17.41 -23.15 -4.40
CA LEU A 140 16.43 -22.07 -4.49
C LEU A 140 16.63 -21.09 -3.34
N SER A 141 16.58 -19.79 -3.67
CA SER A 141 16.54 -18.72 -2.68
C SER A 141 15.19 -18.02 -2.74
N LEU A 142 14.62 -17.74 -1.57
CA LEU A 142 13.39 -16.98 -1.41
C LEU A 142 13.75 -15.64 -0.75
N ILE A 143 13.39 -14.53 -1.39
CA ILE A 143 13.61 -13.17 -0.88
C ILE A 143 12.43 -12.27 -1.24
N GLY A 144 12.31 -11.14 -0.57
CA GLY A 144 11.33 -10.10 -0.87
C GLY A 144 10.44 -9.72 0.32
N SER A 145 9.44 -8.88 0.02
CA SER A 145 8.64 -8.19 1.04
C SER A 145 7.76 -9.09 1.91
N SER A 146 7.66 -10.38 1.60
CA SER A 146 6.88 -11.35 2.38
C SER A 146 7.62 -11.92 3.58
N TYR A 147 8.95 -11.80 3.66
CA TYR A 147 9.75 -12.54 4.65
C TYR A 147 10.23 -11.64 5.79
N HIS A 148 11.27 -10.84 5.55
CA HIS A 148 12.03 -10.16 6.62
C HIS A 148 11.84 -8.63 6.68
N GLY A 149 11.09 -8.05 5.74
CA GLY A 149 10.75 -6.63 5.77
C GLY A 149 9.95 -6.19 4.55
N VAL A 150 8.85 -5.48 4.78
CA VAL A 150 7.93 -5.03 3.71
C VAL A 150 8.52 -3.88 2.87
N ALA A 151 9.36 -3.05 3.47
CA ALA A 151 9.85 -1.82 2.85
C ALA A 151 10.87 -2.09 1.74
N LEU A 152 10.89 -1.22 0.73
CA LEU A 152 11.83 -1.30 -0.40
C LEU A 152 13.29 -1.44 0.06
N ASN A 153 13.71 -0.64 1.04
CA ASN A 153 15.09 -0.69 1.55
C ASN A 153 15.41 -2.07 2.16
N ALA A 154 14.47 -2.67 2.90
CA ALA A 154 14.67 -4.00 3.47
C ALA A 154 14.81 -5.06 2.38
N CYS A 155 13.97 -5.02 1.34
CA CYS A 155 14.09 -5.91 0.18
C CYS A 155 15.44 -5.74 -0.53
N ILE A 156 15.93 -4.50 -0.68
CA ILE A 156 17.22 -4.21 -1.31
C ILE A 156 18.36 -4.76 -0.45
N ASP A 157 18.31 -4.54 0.86
CA ASP A 157 19.36 -4.99 1.77
C ASP A 157 19.39 -6.52 1.87
N GLU A 158 18.23 -7.19 1.84
CA GLU A 158 18.14 -8.66 1.73
C GLU A 158 18.70 -9.15 0.39
N ALA A 159 18.33 -8.51 -0.72
CA ALA A 159 18.82 -8.90 -2.04
C ALA A 159 20.35 -8.77 -2.16
N ARG A 160 20.97 -7.79 -1.49
CA ARG A 160 22.43 -7.60 -1.46
C ARG A 160 23.18 -8.68 -0.67
N GLN A 161 22.49 -9.40 0.22
CA GLN A 161 23.09 -10.46 1.03
C GLN A 161 23.08 -11.81 0.30
N LEU A 162 22.37 -11.92 -0.83
CA LEU A 162 22.42 -13.12 -1.66
C LEU A 162 23.80 -13.27 -2.29
N ASP A 163 24.36 -14.47 -2.19
CA ASP A 163 25.58 -14.85 -2.89
C ASP A 163 25.29 -15.02 -4.38
N PRO A 164 25.81 -14.17 -5.27
CA PRO A 164 25.54 -14.26 -6.71
C PRO A 164 26.29 -15.41 -7.40
N SER A 165 27.14 -16.15 -6.66
CA SER A 165 27.82 -17.36 -7.16
C SER A 165 27.01 -18.65 -6.97
N ARG A 166 25.84 -18.56 -6.34
CA ARG A 166 24.79 -19.58 -6.34
C ARG A 166 23.87 -19.48 -7.54
#